data_AF-A0AAW1QKJ1-F1
#
_entry.id   AF-A0AAW1QKJ1-F1
#
_cell.length_a   1.000
_cell.length_b   1.000
_cell.length_c   1.000
_cell.angle_alpha   90.00
_cell.angle_beta   90.00
_cell.angle_gamma   90.00
#
_symmetry.space_group_name_H-M   'P 1'
#
loop_
_entity.id
_entity.type
_entity.pdbx_description
1 polymer ?
#
loop_
_entity_poly.entity_id
_entity_poly.type
_entity_poly.pdbx_seq_one_letter_code
_entity_poly.pdbx_strand_id
1 'polypeptide(L)'
;VFNELHGNEWSSLSALRECIGDVTQDADNPLMEVEMKRQRGGGDTGEVYILPTIRINNGQYRGKLSVTEVMRALCAAFVKGKEPPACLKVKEDECRPGSVGDSVCAANKHGKTKCQNTFNGYECVCGPGYVTQTTKDGKLRCLNVNECKTLDAADLGRDCTCPRCACQDVPGSYKCISDLKDECAEDHGGCWRQDFTVSGEKKLFHACQDNIEIYKSEAREGKTDLSGVPLHTCICPPCFTESVKDGKVECVPKCDLSQCDEPTGVCRSAGGASGTPTWLVVVIVLACLGSVGLAGFVVYRLRLRSAMHQEIRAIMAQYMPLESQEGTNGEAAQPLRAASNGGVGSV
;
A
#
# COMPACT_ATOMS: atom_id res chain seq x y z
N VAL A 1 -5.30 -32.73 -45.08
CA VAL A 1 -5.84 -33.48 -46.24
C VAL A 1 -7.23 -32.94 -46.58
N PHE A 2 -8.28 -33.32 -45.86
CA PHE A 2 -9.68 -33.00 -46.21
C PHE A 2 -9.98 -31.50 -46.44
N ASN A 3 -9.60 -30.61 -45.51
CA ASN A 3 -9.80 -29.16 -45.68
C ASN A 3 -8.93 -28.53 -46.78
N GLU A 4 -7.80 -29.16 -47.15
CA GLU A 4 -6.86 -28.62 -48.15
C GLU A 4 -7.27 -29.00 -49.59
N LEU A 5 -8.05 -30.07 -49.76
CA LEU A 5 -8.47 -30.58 -51.08
C LEU A 5 -9.87 -30.08 -51.49
N HIS A 6 -10.80 -29.93 -50.55
CA HIS A 6 -12.21 -29.56 -50.85
C HIS A 6 -12.86 -28.64 -49.79
N GLY A 7 -12.10 -28.08 -48.84
CA GLY A 7 -12.65 -27.22 -47.80
C GLY A 7 -13.81 -27.87 -47.03
N ASN A 8 -14.91 -27.11 -46.86
CA ASN A 8 -16.13 -27.55 -46.17
C ASN A 8 -17.22 -28.07 -47.13
N GLU A 9 -16.92 -28.35 -48.40
CA GLU A 9 -17.94 -28.57 -49.45
C GLU A 9 -18.63 -29.95 -49.43
N TRP A 10 -18.24 -30.83 -48.51
CA TRP A 10 -18.75 -32.20 -48.33
C TRP A 10 -20.17 -32.25 -47.74
N SER A 11 -21.11 -31.61 -48.43
CA SER A 11 -22.53 -31.49 -48.07
C SER A 11 -23.36 -32.76 -48.33
N SER A 12 -22.78 -33.77 -48.98
CA SER A 12 -23.51 -34.99 -49.38
C SER A 12 -22.62 -36.24 -49.45
N LEU A 13 -23.23 -37.42 -49.24
CA LEU A 13 -22.59 -38.73 -49.41
C LEU A 13 -22.19 -39.02 -50.88
N SER A 14 -22.82 -38.35 -51.85
CA SER A 14 -22.45 -38.45 -53.27
C SER A 14 -21.10 -37.79 -53.53
N ALA A 15 -20.91 -36.54 -53.08
CA ALA A 15 -19.61 -35.86 -53.18
C ALA A 15 -18.50 -36.62 -52.44
N LEU A 16 -18.83 -37.27 -51.32
CA LEU A 16 -17.88 -38.13 -50.61
C LEU A 16 -17.40 -39.32 -51.45
N ARG A 17 -18.31 -40.03 -52.12
CA ARG A 17 -17.95 -41.16 -52.99
C ARG A 17 -17.18 -40.71 -54.23
N GLU A 18 -17.56 -39.59 -54.81
CA GLU A 18 -16.90 -39.03 -56.00
C GLU A 18 -15.43 -38.67 -55.75
N CYS A 19 -15.10 -38.09 -54.59
CA CYS A 19 -13.71 -37.79 -54.24
C CYS A 19 -12.90 -39.03 -53.82
N ILE A 20 -13.53 -40.04 -53.21
CA ILE A 20 -12.87 -41.35 -52.97
C ILE A 20 -12.51 -42.01 -54.32
N GLY A 21 -13.36 -41.83 -55.33
CA GLY A 21 -13.19 -42.39 -56.66
C GLY A 21 -13.56 -43.88 -56.73
N ASP A 22 -13.19 -44.52 -57.85
CA ASP A 22 -13.36 -45.95 -58.03
C ASP A 22 -12.22 -46.72 -57.35
N VAL A 23 -12.52 -47.34 -56.22
CA VAL A 23 -11.58 -48.14 -55.41
C VAL A 23 -11.14 -49.45 -56.08
N THR A 24 -11.64 -49.76 -57.29
CA THR A 24 -11.29 -50.96 -58.05
C THR A 24 -10.38 -50.70 -59.25
N GLN A 25 -10.08 -49.43 -59.56
CA GLN A 25 -9.19 -49.04 -60.66
C GLN A 25 -7.73 -48.93 -60.19
N ASP A 26 -6.82 -49.46 -61.02
CA ASP A 26 -5.36 -49.33 -60.85
C ASP A 26 -4.91 -47.98 -61.46
N ALA A 27 -5.17 -46.90 -60.73
CA ALA A 27 -4.90 -45.52 -61.14
C ALA A 27 -4.46 -44.64 -59.96
N ASP A 28 -3.64 -43.62 -60.23
CA ASP A 28 -3.11 -42.70 -59.22
C ASP A 28 -4.23 -42.00 -58.44
N ASN A 29 -4.29 -42.23 -57.13
CA ASN A 29 -5.26 -41.57 -56.26
C ASN A 29 -4.61 -40.35 -55.53
N PRO A 30 -5.07 -39.11 -55.78
CA PRO A 30 -4.43 -37.91 -55.24
C PRO A 30 -4.53 -37.80 -53.70
N LEU A 31 -5.55 -38.37 -53.07
CA LEU A 31 -5.62 -38.45 -51.60
C LEU A 31 -4.53 -39.37 -51.05
N MET A 32 -4.33 -40.53 -51.68
CA MET A 32 -3.35 -41.53 -51.27
C MET A 32 -1.92 -41.02 -51.46
N GLU A 33 -1.61 -40.35 -52.57
CA GLU A 33 -0.28 -39.73 -52.79
C GLU A 33 0.05 -38.66 -51.75
N VAL A 34 -0.91 -37.79 -51.42
CA VAL A 34 -0.74 -36.77 -50.38
C VAL A 34 -0.51 -37.39 -48.99
N GLU A 35 -1.16 -38.52 -48.68
CA GLU A 35 -1.00 -39.21 -47.41
C GLU A 35 0.32 -40.00 -47.36
N MET A 36 0.70 -40.73 -48.42
CA MET A 36 2.01 -41.39 -48.50
C MET A 36 3.17 -40.40 -48.35
N LYS A 37 3.06 -39.20 -48.95
CA LYS A 37 4.04 -38.12 -48.76
C LYS A 37 4.11 -37.64 -47.31
N ARG A 38 2.98 -37.55 -46.59
CA ARG A 38 2.96 -37.20 -45.15
C ARG A 38 3.59 -38.29 -44.29
N GLN A 39 3.34 -39.56 -44.61
CA GLN A 39 3.89 -40.70 -43.88
C GLN A 39 5.41 -40.81 -44.07
N ARG A 40 5.91 -40.74 -45.30
CA ARG A 40 7.36 -40.65 -45.60
C ARG A 40 8.03 -39.47 -44.89
N GLY A 41 7.35 -38.33 -44.79
CA GLY A 41 7.86 -37.15 -44.09
C GLY A 41 8.94 -36.42 -44.89
N GLY A 42 9.98 -35.94 -44.21
CA GLY A 42 11.06 -35.14 -44.77
C GLY A 42 12.21 -34.94 -43.78
N GLY A 43 13.18 -34.07 -44.09
CA GLY A 43 14.41 -33.91 -43.30
C GLY A 43 14.21 -33.76 -41.78
N ASP A 44 13.29 -32.89 -41.37
CA ASP A 44 12.96 -32.65 -39.94
C ASP A 44 11.83 -33.57 -39.40
N THR A 45 11.20 -34.37 -40.26
CA THR A 45 10.01 -35.19 -39.93
C THR A 45 10.24 -36.63 -40.33
N GLY A 46 10.72 -37.44 -39.39
CA GLY A 46 10.97 -38.86 -39.64
C GLY A 46 9.75 -39.62 -40.17
N GLU A 47 10.02 -40.67 -40.95
CA GLU A 47 9.03 -41.54 -41.58
C GLU A 47 8.15 -42.31 -40.56
N VAL A 48 6.89 -42.52 -40.92
CA VAL A 48 5.89 -43.25 -40.12
C VAL A 48 5.88 -44.72 -40.54
N TYR A 49 6.53 -45.58 -39.74
CA TYR A 49 6.56 -47.03 -39.96
C TYR A 49 5.47 -47.80 -39.21
N ILE A 50 4.86 -47.19 -38.18
CA ILE A 50 3.90 -47.85 -37.28
C ILE A 50 2.66 -46.96 -37.13
N LEU A 51 1.48 -47.54 -37.30
CA LEU A 51 0.21 -46.86 -37.08
C LEU A 51 -0.47 -47.35 -35.78
N PRO A 52 -1.15 -46.46 -35.04
CA PRO A 52 -1.21 -45.01 -35.23
C PRO A 52 0.04 -44.29 -34.69
N THR A 53 0.57 -43.32 -35.45
CA THR A 53 1.61 -42.38 -34.98
C THR A 53 1.02 -41.00 -34.80
N ILE A 54 1.33 -40.35 -33.68
CA ILE A 54 0.95 -38.96 -33.41
C ILE A 54 2.18 -38.07 -33.63
N ARG A 55 2.00 -36.92 -34.29
CA ARG A 55 3.03 -35.87 -34.40
C ARG A 55 2.57 -34.61 -33.66
N ILE A 56 3.48 -33.98 -32.91
CA ILE A 56 3.27 -32.75 -32.15
C ILE A 56 4.39 -31.78 -32.52
N ASN A 57 4.04 -30.60 -33.06
CA ASN A 57 5.00 -29.65 -33.63
C ASN A 57 6.05 -30.34 -34.55
N ASN A 58 5.56 -31.15 -35.50
CA ASN A 58 6.35 -32.01 -36.41
C ASN A 58 7.17 -33.14 -35.75
N GLY A 59 7.48 -33.10 -34.46
CA GLY A 59 8.11 -34.20 -33.73
C GLY A 59 7.18 -35.42 -33.59
N GLN A 60 7.71 -36.63 -33.80
CA GLN A 60 6.96 -37.87 -33.53
C GLN A 60 6.83 -38.11 -32.01
N TYR A 61 5.61 -38.35 -31.54
CA TYR A 61 5.35 -38.79 -30.18
C TYR A 61 5.67 -40.29 -30.03
N ARG A 62 6.53 -40.63 -29.06
CA ARG A 62 7.01 -42.00 -28.79
C ARG A 62 6.55 -42.57 -27.44
N GLY A 63 5.67 -41.87 -26.73
CA GLY A 63 5.14 -42.32 -25.44
C GLY A 63 3.92 -43.25 -25.58
N LYS A 64 3.30 -43.59 -24.44
CA LYS A 64 2.10 -44.41 -24.41
C LYS A 64 0.91 -43.65 -25.02
N LEU A 65 0.20 -44.27 -25.95
CA LEU A 65 -0.97 -43.71 -26.63
C LEU A 65 -2.24 -43.69 -25.74
N SER A 66 -2.13 -43.29 -24.47
CA SER A 66 -3.28 -43.00 -23.62
C SER A 66 -3.64 -41.51 -23.70
N VAL A 67 -4.94 -41.19 -23.54
CA VAL A 67 -5.45 -39.81 -23.62
C VAL A 67 -4.67 -38.86 -22.71
N THR A 68 -4.41 -39.26 -21.45
CA THR A 68 -3.67 -38.46 -20.48
C THR A 68 -2.23 -38.16 -20.92
N GLU A 69 -1.51 -39.14 -21.45
CA GLU A 69 -0.09 -39.01 -21.81
C GLU A 69 0.10 -38.24 -23.12
N VAL A 70 -0.78 -38.44 -24.10
CA VAL A 70 -0.82 -37.63 -25.33
C VAL A 70 -1.21 -36.19 -25.00
N MET A 71 -2.21 -35.97 -24.15
CA MET A 71 -2.62 -34.62 -23.74
C MET A 71 -1.52 -33.91 -22.94
N ARG A 72 -0.79 -34.62 -22.06
CA ARG A 72 0.41 -34.08 -21.40
C ARG A 72 1.45 -33.63 -22.43
N ALA A 73 1.73 -34.42 -23.46
CA ALA A 73 2.68 -34.03 -24.51
C ALA A 73 2.20 -32.85 -25.37
N LEU A 74 0.90 -32.79 -25.70
CA LEU A 74 0.30 -31.64 -26.39
C LEU A 74 0.39 -30.36 -25.55
N CYS A 75 0.13 -30.45 -24.25
CA CYS A 75 0.21 -29.32 -23.33
C CYS A 75 1.65 -28.82 -23.12
N ALA A 76 2.63 -29.73 -23.10
CA ALA A 76 4.06 -29.38 -23.05
C ALA A 76 4.57 -28.67 -24.32
N ALA A 77 3.80 -28.72 -25.43
CA ALA A 77 4.14 -28.05 -26.69
C ALA A 77 3.71 -26.57 -26.76
N PHE A 78 2.97 -26.08 -25.76
CA PHE A 78 2.62 -24.67 -25.62
C PHE A 78 3.73 -23.87 -24.94
N VAL A 79 3.82 -22.58 -25.25
CA VAL A 79 4.67 -21.63 -24.51
C VAL A 79 4.12 -21.48 -23.09
N LYS A 80 5.01 -21.45 -22.09
CA LYS A 80 4.65 -21.27 -20.67
C LYS A 80 3.73 -20.06 -20.46
N GLY A 81 2.60 -20.27 -19.78
CA GLY A 81 1.57 -19.25 -19.55
C GLY A 81 0.60 -19.05 -20.73
N LYS A 82 0.67 -19.90 -21.76
CA LYS A 82 -0.25 -19.93 -22.92
C LYS A 82 -0.93 -21.29 -23.10
N GLU A 83 -0.82 -22.17 -22.12
CA GLU A 83 -1.48 -23.47 -22.08
C GLU A 83 -3.02 -23.28 -21.94
N PRO A 84 -3.85 -24.00 -22.72
CA PRO A 84 -5.30 -23.98 -22.53
C PRO A 84 -5.72 -24.52 -21.15
N PRO A 85 -6.84 -24.07 -20.56
CA PRO A 85 -7.31 -24.55 -19.24
C PRO A 85 -7.53 -26.08 -19.16
N ALA A 86 -7.73 -26.75 -20.30
CA ALA A 86 -7.80 -28.20 -20.38
C ALA A 86 -6.50 -28.91 -19.92
N CYS A 87 -5.34 -28.25 -20.02
CA CYS A 87 -4.05 -28.82 -19.64
C CYS A 87 -3.88 -29.08 -18.14
N LEU A 88 -4.62 -28.34 -17.30
CA LEU A 88 -4.63 -28.59 -15.86
C LEU A 88 -5.38 -29.89 -15.49
N LYS A 89 -6.32 -30.35 -16.34
CA LYS A 89 -7.12 -31.56 -16.08
C LYS A 89 -6.34 -32.87 -16.22
N VAL A 90 -5.16 -32.85 -16.83
CA VAL A 90 -4.28 -34.03 -17.02
C VAL A 90 -3.02 -34.00 -16.16
N LYS A 91 -2.91 -32.99 -15.30
CA LYS A 91 -1.89 -32.91 -14.26
C LYS A 91 -2.45 -33.43 -12.94
N GLU A 92 -1.54 -33.84 -12.07
CA GLU A 92 -1.91 -34.19 -10.70
C GLU A 92 -2.19 -32.90 -9.93
N ASP A 93 -3.14 -32.95 -9.00
CA ASP A 93 -3.46 -31.80 -8.16
C ASP A 93 -2.37 -31.65 -7.09
N GLU A 94 -1.36 -30.85 -7.40
CA GLU A 94 -0.28 -30.51 -6.47
C GLU A 94 -0.73 -29.52 -5.39
N CYS A 95 -1.94 -28.97 -5.48
CA CYS A 95 -2.56 -28.08 -4.50
C CYS A 95 -3.65 -28.74 -3.65
N ARG A 96 -3.87 -30.06 -3.78
CA ARG A 96 -4.83 -30.79 -2.93
C ARG A 96 -4.41 -30.74 -1.44
N PRO A 97 -5.36 -30.69 -0.49
CA PRO A 97 -5.03 -30.65 0.94
C PRO A 97 -4.04 -31.74 1.37
N GLY A 98 -2.98 -31.34 2.08
CA GLY A 98 -1.90 -32.22 2.54
C GLY A 98 -0.83 -32.57 1.49
N SER A 99 -0.83 -31.93 0.32
CA SER A 99 0.24 -32.07 -0.68
C SER A 99 1.47 -31.21 -0.34
N VAL A 100 2.52 -31.35 -1.17
CA VAL A 100 3.69 -30.45 -1.12
C VAL A 100 3.31 -29.01 -1.51
N GLY A 101 2.51 -28.80 -2.56
CA GLY A 101 2.12 -27.44 -2.96
C GLY A 101 1.20 -26.76 -1.95
N ASP A 102 0.25 -27.50 -1.37
CA ASP A 102 -0.61 -27.03 -0.30
C ASP A 102 0.23 -26.61 0.93
N SER A 103 1.08 -27.50 1.45
CA SER A 103 1.93 -27.21 2.62
C SER A 103 2.99 -26.13 2.38
N VAL A 104 3.56 -25.99 1.17
CA VAL A 104 4.53 -24.94 0.84
C VAL A 104 3.86 -23.57 0.66
N CYS A 105 2.65 -23.53 0.11
CA CYS A 105 1.87 -22.31 -0.05
C CYS A 105 0.94 -21.99 1.15
N ALA A 106 0.93 -22.83 2.20
CA ALA A 106 0.19 -22.61 3.42
C ALA A 106 0.86 -21.55 4.31
N ALA A 107 0.29 -20.34 4.29
CA ALA A 107 0.35 -19.31 5.33
C ALA A 107 1.66 -19.21 6.15
N ASN A 108 2.81 -19.05 5.49
CA ASN A 108 3.99 -18.53 6.18
C ASN A 108 3.75 -17.03 6.51
N LYS A 109 4.39 -16.50 7.56
CA LYS A 109 4.23 -15.13 8.15
C LYS A 109 4.29 -13.93 7.20
N HIS A 110 4.53 -14.15 5.91
CA HIS A 110 4.85 -13.15 4.89
C HIS A 110 4.03 -13.32 3.60
N GLY A 111 2.95 -14.09 3.65
CA GLY A 111 1.96 -14.07 2.58
C GLY A 111 2.43 -14.81 1.32
N LYS A 112 2.37 -16.13 1.40
CA LYS A 112 1.87 -16.97 0.32
C LYS A 112 0.67 -17.67 0.94
N THR A 113 -0.51 -17.48 0.37
CA THR A 113 -1.78 -17.86 1.02
C THR A 113 -2.67 -18.75 0.17
N LYS A 114 -2.27 -19.01 -1.08
CA LYS A 114 -2.99 -19.94 -1.97
C LYS A 114 -2.03 -20.66 -2.92
N CYS A 115 -2.19 -21.97 -3.02
CA CYS A 115 -1.57 -22.77 -4.07
C CYS A 115 -2.40 -22.68 -5.37
N GLN A 116 -1.73 -22.56 -6.51
CA GLN A 116 -2.34 -22.62 -7.84
C GLN A 116 -1.62 -23.64 -8.71
N ASN A 117 -2.35 -24.64 -9.21
CA ASN A 117 -1.81 -25.61 -10.15
C ASN A 117 -1.45 -24.94 -11.48
N THR A 118 -0.32 -25.33 -12.03
CA THR A 118 0.18 -24.95 -13.35
C THR A 118 0.46 -26.23 -14.16
N PHE A 119 0.74 -26.11 -15.46
CA PHE A 119 1.15 -27.29 -16.21
C PHE A 119 2.53 -27.83 -15.76
N ASN A 120 3.39 -27.00 -15.17
CA ASN A 120 4.77 -27.33 -14.81
C ASN A 120 4.98 -27.54 -13.29
N GLY A 121 3.90 -27.84 -12.56
CA GLY A 121 3.88 -28.02 -11.10
C GLY A 121 2.89 -27.04 -10.46
N TYR A 122 3.18 -26.49 -9.29
CA TYR A 122 2.38 -25.42 -8.67
C TYR A 122 3.12 -24.08 -8.61
N GLU A 123 2.36 -23.00 -8.44
CA GLU A 123 2.86 -21.69 -7.99
C GLU A 123 2.09 -21.22 -6.76
N CYS A 124 2.75 -20.45 -5.88
CA CYS A 124 2.08 -19.85 -4.73
C CYS A 124 1.72 -18.40 -5.03
N VAL A 125 0.43 -18.10 -4.97
CA VAL A 125 -0.14 -16.77 -5.21
C VAL A 125 -0.78 -16.20 -3.94
N CYS A 126 -1.24 -14.95 -4.01
CA CYS A 126 -2.11 -14.39 -2.98
C CYS A 126 -3.51 -14.97 -3.13
N GLY A 127 -4.06 -15.45 -2.02
CA GLY A 127 -5.48 -15.78 -1.90
C GLY A 127 -6.38 -14.54 -1.90
N PRO A 128 -7.71 -14.72 -1.84
CA PRO A 128 -8.67 -13.63 -1.63
C PRO A 128 -8.33 -12.81 -0.37
N GLY A 129 -8.63 -11.51 -0.38
CA GLY A 129 -8.27 -10.59 0.72
C GLY A 129 -6.80 -10.21 0.79
N TYR A 130 -5.98 -10.56 -0.21
CA TYR A 130 -4.55 -10.26 -0.23
C TYR A 130 -4.05 -9.68 -1.56
N VAL A 131 -3.05 -8.78 -1.48
CA VAL A 131 -2.36 -8.19 -2.63
C VAL A 131 -0.86 -8.45 -2.61
N THR A 132 -0.25 -8.65 -3.80
CA THR A 132 1.19 -8.83 -3.94
C THR A 132 1.95 -7.51 -3.75
N GLN A 133 2.92 -7.49 -2.83
CA GLN A 133 3.92 -6.44 -2.70
C GLN A 133 5.33 -7.03 -2.85
N THR A 134 6.15 -6.43 -3.69
CA THR A 134 7.59 -6.72 -3.79
C THR A 134 8.34 -5.94 -2.71
N THR A 135 9.06 -6.62 -1.81
CA THR A 135 9.93 -5.93 -0.84
C THR A 135 11.16 -5.33 -1.51
N LYS A 136 11.88 -4.45 -0.81
CA LYS A 136 13.16 -3.89 -1.27
C LYS A 136 14.20 -4.97 -1.61
N ASP A 137 14.07 -6.16 -1.04
CA ASP A 137 14.93 -7.33 -1.29
C ASP A 137 14.50 -8.16 -2.51
N GLY A 138 13.53 -7.69 -3.31
CA GLY A 138 12.97 -8.41 -4.46
C GLY A 138 12.06 -9.59 -4.11
N LYS A 139 11.73 -9.79 -2.82
CA LYS A 139 10.87 -10.89 -2.37
C LYS A 139 9.39 -10.50 -2.50
N LEU A 140 8.60 -11.35 -3.14
CA LEU A 140 7.14 -11.20 -3.15
C LEU A 140 6.56 -11.58 -1.78
N ARG A 141 5.67 -10.72 -1.28
CA ARG A 141 4.84 -10.93 -0.09
C ARG A 141 3.38 -10.65 -0.43
N CYS A 142 2.46 -11.37 0.19
CA CYS A 142 1.05 -11.01 0.21
C CYS A 142 0.74 -10.17 1.46
N LEU A 143 0.20 -8.97 1.26
CA LEU A 143 -0.31 -8.10 2.32
C LEU A 143 -1.80 -8.27 2.46
N ASN A 144 -2.31 -8.23 3.70
CA ASN A 144 -3.75 -8.16 3.97
C ASN A 144 -4.29 -6.90 3.31
N VAL A 145 -5.37 -7.03 2.55
CA VAL A 145 -6.22 -5.88 2.22
C VAL A 145 -7.01 -5.58 3.48
N ASN A 146 -7.09 -4.30 3.87
CA ASN A 146 -7.97 -3.87 4.94
C ASN A 146 -9.24 -3.32 4.27
N GLU A 147 -10.24 -4.17 4.06
CA GLU A 147 -11.46 -3.79 3.35
C GLU A 147 -12.19 -2.65 4.08
N CYS A 148 -12.13 -2.61 5.41
CA CYS A 148 -12.71 -1.56 6.24
C CYS A 148 -12.11 -0.14 6.04
N LYS A 149 -10.98 -0.03 5.32
CA LYS A 149 -10.33 1.24 4.92
C LYS A 149 -10.28 1.44 3.41
N THR A 150 -10.49 0.39 2.61
CA THR A 150 -10.30 0.42 1.14
C THR A 150 -11.60 0.31 0.35
N LEU A 151 -12.66 -0.25 0.94
CA LEU A 151 -13.99 -0.28 0.35
C LEU A 151 -14.81 0.93 0.81
N ASP A 152 -15.65 1.43 -0.09
CA ASP A 152 -16.68 2.40 0.28
C ASP A 152 -17.77 1.74 1.14
N ALA A 153 -18.47 2.55 1.93
CA ALA A 153 -19.55 2.05 2.79
C ALA A 153 -20.67 1.34 2.01
N ALA A 154 -20.84 1.61 0.72
CA ALA A 154 -21.82 0.93 -0.12
C ALA A 154 -21.41 -0.51 -0.53
N ASP A 155 -20.10 -0.80 -0.54
CA ASP A 155 -19.54 -2.11 -0.90
C ASP A 155 -19.30 -3.00 0.33
N LEU A 156 -19.27 -2.40 1.52
CA LEU A 156 -19.35 -3.13 2.79
C LEU A 156 -20.78 -3.65 3.00
N GLY A 157 -20.90 -4.85 3.60
CA GLY A 157 -22.21 -5.41 3.95
C GLY A 157 -23.03 -4.49 4.86
N ARG A 158 -24.38 -4.53 4.75
CA ARG A 158 -25.29 -3.64 5.51
C ARG A 158 -25.02 -3.61 7.03
N ASP A 159 -24.57 -4.73 7.57
CA ASP A 159 -24.26 -4.90 9.00
C ASP A 159 -23.02 -4.09 9.45
N CYS A 160 -22.25 -3.54 8.51
CA CYS A 160 -21.14 -2.60 8.74
C CYS A 160 -21.55 -1.12 8.57
N THR A 161 -22.77 -0.80 8.10
CA THR A 161 -23.16 0.56 7.64
C THR A 161 -24.14 1.29 8.56
N CYS A 162 -24.37 0.76 9.76
CA CYS A 162 -25.30 1.26 10.76
C CYS A 162 -24.65 2.24 11.78
N PRO A 163 -25.43 2.93 12.63
CA PRO A 163 -24.86 3.86 13.62
C PRO A 163 -24.00 3.19 14.70
N ARG A 164 -24.43 2.01 15.20
CA ARG A 164 -23.76 1.25 16.27
C ARG A 164 -23.25 -0.11 15.78
N CYS A 165 -22.34 -0.08 14.81
CA CYS A 165 -21.58 -1.24 14.36
C CYS A 165 -20.14 -0.87 14.04
N ALA A 166 -19.30 -1.89 13.93
CA ALA A 166 -17.90 -1.75 13.56
C ALA A 166 -17.52 -2.74 12.44
N CYS A 167 -16.74 -2.26 11.47
CA CYS A 167 -16.02 -3.12 10.54
C CYS A 167 -14.68 -3.50 11.17
N GLN A 168 -14.47 -4.80 11.38
CA GLN A 168 -13.23 -5.38 11.90
C GLN A 168 -12.43 -5.98 10.74
N ASP A 169 -11.22 -5.48 10.52
CA ASP A 169 -10.26 -6.07 9.58
C ASP A 169 -9.69 -7.38 10.17
N VAL A 170 -9.68 -8.46 9.38
CA VAL A 170 -9.18 -9.78 9.79
C VAL A 170 -8.30 -10.41 8.70
N PRO A 171 -7.49 -11.44 8.99
CA PRO A 171 -6.65 -12.06 7.95
C PRO A 171 -7.48 -12.65 6.79
N GLY A 172 -7.38 -12.04 5.62
CA GLY A 172 -7.99 -12.45 4.35
C GLY A 172 -9.44 -12.02 4.13
N SER A 173 -10.02 -11.19 4.99
CA SER A 173 -11.40 -10.67 4.87
C SER A 173 -11.66 -9.57 5.92
N TYR A 174 -12.88 -9.06 5.98
CA TYR A 174 -13.41 -8.30 7.11
C TYR A 174 -14.58 -9.02 7.79
N LYS A 175 -14.94 -8.54 9.00
CA LYS A 175 -16.12 -8.95 9.76
C LYS A 175 -16.93 -7.71 10.17
N CYS A 176 -18.24 -7.73 9.95
CA CYS A 176 -19.15 -6.76 10.54
C CYS A 176 -19.55 -7.19 11.96
N ILE A 177 -19.50 -6.25 12.89
CA ILE A 177 -20.01 -6.42 14.26
C ILE A 177 -21.22 -5.49 14.39
N SER A 178 -22.42 -6.05 14.32
CA SER A 178 -23.69 -5.33 14.43
C SER A 178 -24.13 -5.12 15.89
N ASP A 179 -25.16 -4.29 16.08
CA ASP A 179 -25.94 -4.20 17.31
C ASP A 179 -25.10 -3.92 18.58
N LEU A 180 -24.06 -3.09 18.44
CA LEU A 180 -23.20 -2.70 19.56
C LEU A 180 -24.02 -1.89 20.57
N LYS A 181 -24.07 -2.39 21.81
CA LYS A 181 -24.87 -1.81 22.89
C LYS A 181 -24.50 -0.35 23.16
N ASP A 182 -25.49 0.47 23.50
CA ASP A 182 -25.28 1.78 24.10
C ASP A 182 -25.35 1.65 25.62
N GLU A 183 -24.20 1.43 26.24
CA GLU A 183 -24.11 1.23 27.68
C GLU A 183 -24.33 2.54 28.45
N CYS A 184 -24.09 3.71 27.83
CA CYS A 184 -24.37 4.99 28.48
C CYS A 184 -25.86 5.37 28.44
N ALA A 185 -26.64 4.85 27.49
CA ALA A 185 -28.10 4.96 27.51
C ALA A 185 -28.76 4.10 28.62
N GLU A 186 -28.10 3.05 29.10
CA GLU A 186 -28.61 2.14 30.13
C GLU A 186 -27.96 2.40 31.50
N ASP A 187 -28.65 3.12 32.38
CA ASP A 187 -28.17 3.55 33.72
C ASP A 187 -26.76 4.19 33.70
N HIS A 188 -26.41 4.86 32.59
CA HIS A 188 -25.12 5.51 32.38
C HIS A 188 -23.93 4.56 32.63
N GLY A 189 -24.02 3.31 32.19
CA GLY A 189 -22.97 2.30 32.35
C GLY A 189 -22.68 1.90 33.80
N GLY A 190 -23.52 2.32 34.76
CA GLY A 190 -23.21 2.25 36.19
C GLY A 190 -22.17 3.28 36.65
N CYS A 191 -21.80 4.25 35.80
CA CYS A 191 -20.91 5.36 36.14
C CYS A 191 -21.58 6.34 37.11
N TRP A 192 -20.77 7.18 37.76
CA TRP A 192 -21.27 8.26 38.63
C TRP A 192 -22.26 9.16 37.90
N ARG A 193 -23.34 9.55 38.59
CA ARG A 193 -24.35 10.50 38.10
C ARG A 193 -25.03 11.25 39.25
N GLN A 194 -25.32 12.53 39.04
CA GLN A 194 -25.98 13.38 40.05
C GLN A 194 -26.62 14.62 39.41
N ASP A 195 -27.76 15.04 39.96
CA ASP A 195 -28.43 16.30 39.60
C ASP A 195 -27.79 17.50 40.32
N PHE A 196 -27.54 18.58 39.57
CA PHE A 196 -27.12 19.87 40.11
C PHE A 196 -28.08 20.98 39.67
N THR A 197 -28.19 22.03 40.48
CA THR A 197 -28.93 23.25 40.08
C THR A 197 -27.94 24.25 39.48
N VAL A 198 -28.09 24.53 38.19
CA VAL A 198 -27.24 25.47 37.43
C VAL A 198 -28.12 26.61 36.95
N SER A 199 -27.81 27.84 37.33
CA SER A 199 -28.58 29.05 36.95
C SER A 199 -30.09 28.98 37.27
N GLY A 200 -30.49 28.17 38.26
CA GLY A 200 -31.89 27.95 38.66
C GLY A 200 -32.56 26.72 38.02
N GLU A 201 -31.93 26.08 37.03
CA GLU A 201 -32.45 24.87 36.37
C GLU A 201 -31.77 23.61 36.92
N LYS A 202 -32.50 22.50 37.04
CA LYS A 202 -31.92 21.20 37.39
C LYS A 202 -31.33 20.55 36.14
N LYS A 203 -30.05 20.19 36.22
CA LYS A 203 -29.32 19.48 35.17
C LYS A 203 -28.65 18.23 35.72
N LEU A 204 -28.88 17.11 35.05
CA LEU A 204 -28.20 15.84 35.32
C LEU A 204 -26.79 15.89 34.72
N PHE A 205 -25.79 15.52 35.52
CA PHE A 205 -24.44 15.23 35.06
C PHE A 205 -24.12 13.75 35.30
N HIS A 206 -23.39 13.13 34.37
CA HIS A 206 -22.90 11.76 34.50
C HIS A 206 -21.47 11.62 33.98
N ALA A 207 -20.78 10.58 34.43
CA ALA A 207 -19.42 10.25 34.03
C ALA A 207 -19.33 9.23 32.87
N CYS A 208 -20.46 8.71 32.36
CA CYS A 208 -20.40 7.77 31.24
C CYS A 208 -20.02 8.47 29.94
N GLN A 209 -18.93 8.01 29.32
CA GLN A 209 -18.50 8.38 27.98
C GLN A 209 -18.60 7.15 27.06
N ASP A 210 -19.39 7.26 25.99
CA ASP A 210 -19.52 6.22 24.96
C ASP A 210 -18.26 6.19 24.09
N ASN A 211 -17.68 5.01 23.96
CA ASN A 211 -16.43 4.75 23.25
C ASN A 211 -16.67 4.09 21.88
N ILE A 212 -17.90 4.10 21.36
CA ILE A 212 -18.26 3.52 20.05
C ILE A 212 -17.30 3.92 18.91
N GLU A 213 -16.82 5.16 18.86
CA GLU A 213 -15.87 5.60 17.81
C GLU A 213 -14.44 5.06 18.02
N ILE A 214 -14.01 4.87 19.27
CA ILE A 214 -12.74 4.20 19.61
C ILE A 214 -12.85 2.71 19.27
N TYR A 215 -13.97 2.07 19.60
CA TYR A 215 -14.24 0.68 19.23
C TYR A 215 -14.19 0.49 17.70
N LYS A 216 -14.83 1.40 16.96
CA LYS A 216 -14.77 1.44 15.48
C LYS A 216 -13.36 1.69 14.94
N SER A 217 -12.52 2.53 15.58
CA SER A 217 -11.15 2.75 15.09
C SER A 217 -10.27 1.52 15.32
N GLU A 218 -10.29 0.94 16.53
CA GLU A 218 -9.51 -0.25 16.89
C GLU A 218 -9.88 -1.46 16.00
N ALA A 219 -11.18 -1.66 15.72
CA ALA A 219 -11.65 -2.68 14.78
C ALA A 219 -11.13 -2.44 13.34
N ARG A 220 -11.19 -1.19 12.86
CA ARG A 220 -10.66 -0.79 11.54
C ARG A 220 -9.14 -0.90 11.42
N GLU A 221 -8.41 -0.96 12.53
CA GLU A 221 -6.94 -1.13 12.54
C GLU A 221 -6.48 -2.59 12.55
N GLY A 222 -7.41 -3.55 12.46
CA GLY A 222 -7.06 -4.98 12.38
C GLY A 222 -6.76 -5.62 13.73
N LYS A 223 -7.24 -5.00 14.83
CA LYS A 223 -7.14 -5.60 16.16
C LYS A 223 -8.06 -6.82 16.23
N THR A 224 -7.45 -8.00 16.28
CA THR A 224 -8.17 -9.29 16.26
C THR A 224 -8.95 -9.56 17.53
N ASP A 225 -8.49 -9.05 18.67
CA ASP A 225 -9.18 -9.12 19.96
C ASP A 225 -9.65 -7.73 20.42
N LEU A 226 -10.97 -7.53 20.36
CA LEU A 226 -11.66 -6.32 20.78
C LEU A 226 -12.24 -6.43 22.21
N SER A 227 -12.03 -7.55 22.93
CA SER A 227 -12.55 -7.72 24.30
C SER A 227 -11.93 -6.73 25.28
N GLY A 228 -10.69 -6.30 25.03
CA GLY A 228 -10.01 -5.24 25.78
C GLY A 228 -10.38 -3.81 25.36
N VAL A 229 -11.38 -3.60 24.50
CA VAL A 229 -11.88 -2.27 24.09
C VAL A 229 -13.32 -2.11 24.60
N PRO A 230 -13.53 -1.46 25.76
CA PRO A 230 -14.86 -1.34 26.35
C PRO A 230 -15.73 -0.35 25.56
N LEU A 231 -17.04 -0.62 25.48
CA LEU A 231 -17.99 0.24 24.76
C LEU A 231 -18.27 1.56 25.47
N HIS A 232 -17.95 1.67 26.77
CA HIS A 232 -17.96 2.93 27.50
C HIS A 232 -16.78 3.02 28.48
N THR A 233 -16.53 4.22 29.02
CA THR A 233 -15.66 4.43 30.18
C THR A 233 -16.27 5.46 31.13
N CYS A 234 -16.04 5.29 32.43
CA CYS A 234 -16.44 6.26 33.44
C CYS A 234 -15.34 7.33 33.63
N ILE A 235 -15.55 8.53 33.08
CA ILE A 235 -14.64 9.67 33.16
C ILE A 235 -15.46 10.91 33.59
N CYS A 236 -15.00 11.60 34.63
CA CYS A 236 -15.73 12.78 35.13
C CYS A 236 -15.86 13.88 34.05
N PRO A 237 -17.05 14.50 33.89
CA PRO A 237 -17.24 15.54 32.89
C PRO A 237 -16.36 16.79 33.15
N PRO A 238 -16.03 17.61 32.13
CA PRO A 238 -14.92 18.56 32.21
C PRO A 238 -14.96 19.55 33.38
N CYS A 239 -16.14 19.99 33.82
CA CYS A 239 -16.33 20.89 34.97
C CYS A 239 -16.12 20.24 36.35
N PHE A 240 -15.78 18.95 36.40
CA PHE A 240 -15.66 18.17 37.63
C PHE A 240 -14.25 17.58 37.78
N THR A 241 -13.86 17.33 39.02
CA THR A 241 -12.62 16.65 39.41
C THR A 241 -12.97 15.31 40.03
N GLU A 242 -12.18 14.29 39.73
CA GLU A 242 -12.32 12.96 40.32
C GLU A 242 -11.97 12.99 41.83
N SER A 243 -12.81 12.37 42.65
CA SER A 243 -12.60 12.20 44.09
C SER A 243 -13.01 10.78 44.47
N VAL A 244 -12.16 10.06 45.19
CA VAL A 244 -12.50 8.70 45.65
C VAL A 244 -13.08 8.78 47.07
N LYS A 245 -14.32 8.34 47.23
CA LYS A 245 -14.96 8.14 48.54
C LYS A 245 -15.46 6.70 48.66
N ASP A 246 -15.15 6.04 49.77
CA ASP A 246 -15.56 4.67 50.07
C ASP A 246 -15.29 3.65 48.93
N GLY A 247 -14.20 3.85 48.20
CA GLY A 247 -13.79 3.01 47.06
C GLY A 247 -14.57 3.26 45.76
N LYS A 248 -15.42 4.28 45.69
CA LYS A 248 -16.14 4.70 44.48
C LYS A 248 -15.61 6.03 43.96
N VAL A 249 -15.65 6.19 42.64
CA VAL A 249 -15.39 7.46 41.96
C VAL A 249 -16.60 8.37 42.13
N GLU A 250 -16.40 9.52 42.74
CA GLU A 250 -17.31 10.65 42.72
C GLU A 250 -16.73 11.80 41.90
N CYS A 251 -17.57 12.51 41.15
CA CYS A 251 -17.17 13.71 40.43
C CYS A 251 -17.60 14.94 41.22
N VAL A 252 -16.65 15.76 41.67
CA VAL A 252 -16.90 16.97 42.47
C VAL A 252 -16.72 18.21 41.59
N PRO A 253 -17.65 19.19 41.59
CA PRO A 253 -17.51 20.42 40.81
C PRO A 253 -16.19 21.16 41.10
N LYS A 254 -15.49 21.60 40.05
CA LYS A 254 -14.27 22.43 40.15
C LYS A 254 -14.54 23.85 40.67
N CYS A 255 -15.75 24.34 40.43
CA CYS A 255 -16.25 25.66 40.77
C CYS A 255 -17.78 25.65 40.77
N ASP A 256 -18.39 26.82 40.98
CA ASP A 256 -19.80 27.06 40.66
C ASP A 256 -20.06 26.69 39.19
N LEU A 257 -20.95 25.72 38.97
CA LEU A 257 -21.26 25.19 37.64
C LEU A 257 -21.89 26.25 36.71
N SER A 258 -22.47 27.32 37.25
CA SER A 258 -22.95 28.45 36.43
C SER A 258 -21.81 29.30 35.83
N GLN A 259 -20.59 29.13 36.35
CA GLN A 259 -19.38 29.87 35.95
C GLN A 259 -18.39 28.98 35.17
N CYS A 260 -18.70 27.69 35.00
CA CYS A 260 -17.87 26.76 34.24
C CYS A 260 -18.27 26.70 32.76
N ASP A 261 -17.28 26.73 31.87
CA ASP A 261 -17.48 26.41 30.46
C ASP A 261 -17.51 24.88 30.26
N GLU A 262 -18.69 24.33 29.99
CA GLU A 262 -18.92 22.88 29.98
C GLU A 262 -18.07 22.08 28.98
N PRO A 263 -17.81 22.54 27.73
CA PRO A 263 -16.96 21.80 26.80
C PRO A 263 -15.48 21.76 27.19
N THR A 264 -14.97 22.83 27.82
CA THR A 264 -13.52 22.94 28.15
C THR A 264 -13.20 22.64 29.61
N GLY A 265 -14.19 22.65 30.51
CA GLY A 265 -13.99 22.51 31.96
C GLY A 265 -13.33 23.72 32.62
N VAL A 266 -13.26 24.87 31.92
CA VAL A 266 -12.61 26.08 32.42
C VAL A 266 -13.56 26.90 33.29
N CYS A 267 -13.19 27.05 34.56
CA CYS A 267 -13.90 27.91 35.50
C CYS A 267 -13.58 29.39 35.28
N ARG A 268 -14.60 30.22 35.08
CA ARG A 268 -14.47 31.68 35.14
C ARG A 268 -14.36 32.10 36.60
N SER A 269 -13.36 32.92 36.92
CA SER A 269 -13.24 33.51 38.25
C SER A 269 -14.16 34.72 38.39
N ALA A 270 -15.02 34.74 39.40
CA ALA A 270 -15.79 35.92 39.76
C ALA A 270 -14.88 37.04 40.29
N GLY A 271 -14.50 37.97 39.40
CA GLY A 271 -13.96 39.28 39.79
C GLY A 271 -12.49 39.30 40.25
N GLY A 272 -11.56 38.97 39.35
CA GLY A 272 -10.13 39.23 39.54
C GLY A 272 -9.47 39.71 38.25
N ALA A 273 -9.34 41.02 38.06
CA ALA A 273 -8.79 41.60 36.83
C ALA A 273 -7.26 41.46 36.75
N SER A 274 -6.78 40.29 36.32
CA SER A 274 -5.37 40.01 35.99
C SER A 274 -5.12 39.83 34.48
N GLY A 275 -5.97 40.42 33.64
CA GLY A 275 -5.65 40.60 32.23
C GLY A 275 -4.59 41.69 32.08
N THR A 276 -3.44 41.36 31.46
CA THR A 276 -2.50 42.38 30.99
C THR A 276 -3.25 43.35 30.09
N PRO A 277 -3.26 44.67 30.40
CA PRO A 277 -4.21 45.57 29.76
C PRO A 277 -3.83 45.72 28.29
N THR A 278 -4.79 45.50 27.38
CA THR A 278 -4.55 45.30 25.94
C THR A 278 -3.79 46.45 25.26
N TRP A 279 -3.87 47.67 25.79
CA TRP A 279 -3.07 48.81 25.32
C TRP A 279 -1.54 48.57 25.42
N LEU A 280 -1.08 47.81 26.42
CA LEU A 280 0.33 47.52 26.67
C LEU A 280 0.90 46.63 25.55
N VAL A 281 0.12 45.67 25.06
CA VAL A 281 0.47 44.83 23.90
C VAL A 281 0.57 45.68 22.62
N VAL A 282 -0.39 46.59 22.40
CA VAL A 282 -0.37 47.51 21.24
C VAL A 282 0.85 48.42 21.27
N VAL A 283 1.23 48.95 22.43
CA VAL A 283 2.46 49.78 22.59
C VAL A 283 3.71 48.98 22.26
N ILE A 284 3.81 47.71 22.70
CA ILE A 284 4.96 46.85 22.36
C ILE A 284 5.04 46.61 20.85
N VAL A 285 3.93 46.28 20.19
CA VAL A 285 3.90 46.06 18.73
C VAL A 285 4.30 47.32 17.96
N LEU A 286 3.79 48.48 18.36
CA LEU A 286 4.18 49.77 17.75
C LEU A 286 5.66 50.10 17.97
N ALA A 287 6.21 49.80 19.15
CA ALA A 287 7.64 49.98 19.42
C ALA A 287 8.53 49.05 18.58
N CYS A 288 8.12 47.79 18.37
CA CYS A 288 8.82 46.84 17.50
C CYS A 288 8.75 47.24 16.02
N LEU A 289 7.60 47.69 15.53
CA LEU A 289 7.47 48.20 14.16
C LEU A 289 8.28 49.48 13.94
N GLY A 290 8.28 50.38 14.94
CA GLY A 290 9.09 51.61 14.93
C GLY A 290 10.59 51.33 14.90
N SER A 291 11.10 50.37 15.68
CA SER A 291 12.53 50.05 15.72
C SER A 291 13.03 49.40 14.42
N VAL A 292 12.24 48.49 13.82
CA VAL A 292 12.54 47.92 12.50
C VAL A 292 12.51 48.98 11.41
N GLY A 293 11.51 49.87 11.42
CA GLY A 293 11.43 50.99 10.48
C GLY A 293 12.62 51.96 10.58
N LEU A 294 13.05 52.29 11.80
CA LEU A 294 14.20 53.17 12.04
C LEU A 294 15.51 52.54 11.55
N ALA A 295 15.73 51.25 11.84
CA ALA A 295 16.90 50.50 11.38
C ALA A 295 16.95 50.43 9.84
N GLY A 296 15.81 50.11 9.20
CA GLY A 296 15.69 50.11 7.74
C GLY A 296 15.98 51.48 7.12
N PHE A 297 15.43 52.56 7.70
CA PHE A 297 15.67 53.92 7.23
C PHE A 297 17.15 54.34 7.35
N VAL A 298 17.83 54.00 8.45
CA VAL A 298 19.25 54.27 8.63
C VAL A 298 20.10 53.52 7.59
N VAL A 299 19.82 52.23 7.36
CA VAL A 299 20.52 51.45 6.32
C VAL A 299 20.27 52.02 4.92
N TYR A 300 19.04 52.43 4.61
CA TYR A 300 18.69 53.10 3.35
C TYR A 300 19.47 54.43 3.16
N ARG A 301 19.50 55.28 4.20
CA ARG A 301 20.26 56.55 4.23
C ARG A 301 21.76 56.35 4.00
N LEU A 302 22.33 55.27 4.55
CA LEU A 302 23.74 54.94 4.40
C LEU A 302 24.04 54.35 3.00
N ARG A 303 23.16 53.50 2.47
CA ARG A 303 23.24 52.95 1.10
C ARG A 303 23.11 54.04 0.03
N LEU A 304 22.23 55.03 0.20
CA LEU A 304 22.12 56.14 -0.77
C LEU A 304 23.38 57.01 -0.81
N ARG A 305 24.05 57.21 0.34
CA ARG A 305 25.31 57.96 0.39
C ARG A 305 26.47 57.27 -0.32
N SER A 306 26.50 55.93 -0.34
CA SER A 306 27.51 55.18 -1.12
C SER A 306 27.13 54.97 -2.59
N ALA A 307 25.85 55.08 -2.95
CA ALA A 307 25.38 54.95 -4.34
C ALA A 307 25.68 56.17 -5.24
N MET A 308 26.25 57.27 -4.73
CA MET A 308 26.51 58.49 -5.50
C MET A 308 27.99 58.88 -5.60
N HIS A 309 28.90 57.91 -5.76
CA HIS A 309 30.33 58.15 -6.05
C HIS A 309 30.95 57.21 -7.11
N GLN A 310 30.13 56.57 -7.96
CA GLN A 310 30.61 55.69 -9.04
C GLN A 310 30.22 56.08 -10.48
N GLU A 311 29.36 57.10 -10.69
CA GLU A 311 28.96 57.56 -12.03
C GLU A 311 29.53 58.94 -12.46
N ILE A 312 30.65 59.39 -11.86
CA ILE A 312 31.48 60.47 -12.46
C ILE A 312 32.99 60.14 -12.35
N ARG A 313 33.40 58.99 -12.91
CA ARG A 313 34.81 58.73 -13.30
C ARG A 313 34.99 57.81 -14.51
N ALA A 314 33.93 57.18 -15.03
CA ALA A 314 34.00 56.31 -16.21
C ALA A 314 34.04 57.08 -17.56
N ILE A 315 33.81 58.40 -17.57
CA ILE A 315 33.78 59.24 -18.79
C ILE A 315 34.65 60.50 -18.61
N MET A 316 35.94 60.30 -18.29
CA MET A 316 36.99 61.26 -18.66
C MET A 316 38.28 60.51 -19.01
N ALA A 317 38.67 60.61 -20.28
CA ALA A 317 40.02 60.47 -20.84
C ALA A 317 40.91 59.32 -20.29
N GLN A 318 41.31 58.33 -21.09
CA GLN A 318 42.01 58.54 -22.38
C GLN A 318 42.95 59.76 -22.38
N TYR A 319 43.81 59.83 -21.35
CA TYR A 319 45.13 60.44 -21.47
C TYR A 319 46.16 59.46 -20.87
N MET A 320 46.95 58.84 -21.74
CA MET A 320 48.13 58.04 -21.40
C MET A 320 49.28 58.59 -22.27
N PRO A 321 50.43 58.89 -21.65
CA PRO A 321 51.65 58.10 -21.91
C PRO A 321 52.30 57.68 -20.57
N LEU A 322 52.82 56.47 -20.38
CA LEU A 322 53.91 55.74 -21.06
C LEU A 322 55.33 56.25 -20.70
N GLU A 323 56.11 55.31 -20.12
CA GLU A 323 57.59 55.31 -19.92
C GLU A 323 58.13 56.38 -18.94
N SER A 324 59.23 56.20 -18.18
CA SER A 324 60.32 55.20 -18.12
C SER A 324 60.80 55.02 -16.64
N GLN A 325 61.15 53.81 -16.15
CA GLN A 325 62.50 53.19 -16.07
C GLN A 325 63.31 53.45 -14.75
N GLU A 326 63.96 52.37 -14.26
CA GLU A 326 65.05 52.25 -13.26
C GLU A 326 64.80 52.44 -11.73
N GLY A 327 65.47 51.61 -10.91
CA GLY A 327 65.40 51.70 -9.43
C GLY A 327 65.48 50.42 -8.56
N THR A 328 66.15 49.36 -9.02
CA THR A 328 66.99 48.37 -8.28
C THR A 328 66.97 48.20 -6.72
N ASN A 329 67.02 46.91 -6.31
CA ASN A 329 67.75 46.28 -5.15
C ASN A 329 67.08 46.04 -3.77
N GLY A 330 67.40 44.87 -3.17
CA GLY A 330 67.08 44.40 -1.79
C GLY A 330 66.13 43.18 -1.77
N GLU A 331 66.51 41.89 -1.67
CA GLU A 331 67.42 41.19 -0.72
C GLU A 331 66.86 41.24 0.72
N ALA A 332 66.64 40.17 1.52
CA ALA A 332 66.64 38.70 1.36
C ALA A 332 65.56 38.09 2.33
N ALA A 333 65.43 36.81 2.73
CA ALA A 333 66.17 35.54 2.56
C ALA A 333 65.25 34.30 2.87
N GLN A 334 65.78 33.08 2.68
CA GLN A 334 65.31 31.78 3.22
C GLN A 334 66.45 31.16 4.10
N PRO A 335 66.41 29.89 4.57
CA PRO A 335 65.43 29.15 5.39
C PRO A 335 66.12 28.47 6.62
N LEU A 336 65.43 27.60 7.41
CA LEU A 336 65.79 26.16 7.60
C LEU A 336 64.98 25.39 8.68
N ARG A 337 65.02 24.05 8.57
CA ARG A 337 64.57 22.99 9.51
C ARG A 337 65.67 22.71 10.57
N ALA A 338 65.63 21.78 11.54
CA ALA A 338 64.80 20.62 11.94
C ALA A 338 64.86 20.50 13.50
N ALA A 339 64.32 19.53 14.26
CA ALA A 339 64.46 18.06 14.21
C ALA A 339 63.47 17.39 15.21
N SER A 340 62.89 16.23 14.89
CA SER A 340 63.25 14.88 15.41
C SER A 340 63.09 14.62 16.92
N ASN A 341 62.10 13.78 17.28
CA ASN A 341 62.38 12.40 17.69
C ASN A 341 61.10 11.55 17.76
N GLY A 342 61.21 10.26 17.46
CA GLY A 342 60.17 9.26 17.67
C GLY A 342 60.48 8.35 18.87
N GLY A 343 59.48 7.59 19.31
CA GLY A 343 59.61 6.55 20.34
C GLY A 343 58.49 5.53 20.17
N VAL A 344 58.86 4.25 20.09
CA VAL A 344 57.97 3.09 19.86
C VAL A 344 58.21 2.08 20.97
N GLY A 345 57.16 1.38 21.41
CA GLY A 345 57.29 0.00 21.89
C GLY A 345 56.62 -0.34 23.22
N SER A 346 55.71 -1.33 23.15
CA SER A 346 55.37 -2.37 24.15
C SER A 346 54.92 -1.94 25.55
N VAL A 347 53.86 -2.51 26.14
CA VAL A 347 53.51 -3.95 26.22
C VAL A 347 52.04 -4.19 25.82
#